data_AF-A0A1S9PJD1-F1
#
_entry.id   AF-A0A1S9PJD1-F1
#
_cell.length_a   1.000
_cell.length_b   1.000
_cell.length_c   1.000
_cell.angle_alpha   90.00
_cell.angle_beta   90.00
_cell.angle_gamma   90.00
#
_symmetry.space_group_name_H-M   'P 1'
#
loop_
_entity.id
_entity.type
_entity.pdbx_description
1 polymer ?
#
loop_
_entity_poly.entity_id
_entity_poly.type
_entity_poly.pdbx_seq_one_letter_code
_entity_poly.pdbx_strand_id
1 'polypeptide(L)'
;MGLDISIATNNDEEVYSPDYDDDIHDYCHKHGLSRAFCSFIYRRYLTRYCPDLKQIGELVGVDITPIYLMHGYPADVVLESAIKVAQTQEERQKILHDAEAYKKKLEGNIDLVIAAISDLIAKLSAIKDLPSILPQIDSFSGGWAFYFSDFEIDKGDGYIANNFGQDLRNLKSFLEFAKNKNATTVWFRYG
;
A
#
# COMPACT_ATOMS: atom_id res chain seq x y z
N MET A 1 0.07 19.46 -7.38
CA MET A 1 0.32 18.08 -7.85
C MET A 1 0.37 17.21 -6.61
N GLY A 2 -0.46 16.17 -6.53
CA GLY A 2 -0.54 15.27 -5.36
C GLY A 2 0.37 14.07 -5.55
N LEU A 3 0.66 13.35 -4.45
CA LEU A 3 1.42 12.09 -4.48
C LEU A 3 0.44 10.94 -4.74
N ASP A 4 0.71 10.15 -5.77
CA ASP A 4 -0.08 8.97 -6.14
C ASP A 4 0.64 7.70 -5.70
N ILE A 5 -0.13 6.62 -5.52
CA ILE A 5 0.40 5.30 -5.12
C ILE A 5 -0.07 4.24 -6.12
N SER A 6 0.87 3.39 -6.52
CA SER A 6 0.64 2.22 -7.35
C SER A 6 1.33 1.01 -6.71
N ILE A 7 0.97 -0.19 -7.14
CA ILE A 7 1.65 -1.41 -6.74
C ILE A 7 2.66 -1.78 -7.83
N ALA A 8 3.82 -2.26 -7.43
CA ALA A 8 4.80 -2.83 -8.33
C ALA A 8 5.11 -4.25 -7.86
N THR A 9 5.58 -5.06 -8.79
CA THR A 9 5.72 -6.51 -8.66
C THR A 9 7.01 -6.97 -9.33
N ASN A 10 7.50 -8.14 -8.94
CA ASN A 10 8.64 -8.76 -9.62
C ASN A 10 8.33 -9.30 -11.02
N ASN A 11 7.09 -9.15 -11.50
CA ASN A 11 6.65 -9.56 -12.83
C ASN A 11 5.80 -8.47 -13.50
N ASP A 12 6.20 -7.20 -13.35
CA ASP A 12 5.38 -6.05 -13.75
C ASP A 12 4.97 -6.06 -15.23
N GLU A 13 5.82 -6.56 -16.12
CA GLU A 13 5.52 -6.60 -17.57
C GLU A 13 4.30 -7.49 -17.90
N GLU A 14 4.15 -8.62 -17.19
CA GLU A 14 3.03 -9.55 -17.37
C GLU A 14 1.77 -9.09 -16.61
N VAL A 15 1.95 -8.44 -15.46
CA VAL A 15 0.85 -7.89 -14.66
C VAL A 15 0.22 -6.70 -15.38
N TYR A 16 1.04 -5.78 -15.87
CA TYR A 16 0.64 -4.59 -16.63
C TYR A 16 0.72 -4.83 -18.15
N SER A 17 0.35 -6.05 -18.58
CA SER A 17 0.15 -6.38 -19.99
C SER A 17 -0.96 -5.51 -20.62
N PRO A 18 -1.07 -5.41 -21.96
CA PRO A 18 -2.15 -4.64 -22.60
C PRO A 18 -3.57 -5.01 -22.15
N ASP A 19 -3.81 -6.26 -21.73
CA ASP A 19 -5.09 -6.72 -21.18
C ASP A 19 -5.46 -6.03 -19.85
N TYR A 20 -4.48 -5.45 -19.16
CA TYR A 20 -4.69 -4.72 -17.91
C TYR A 20 -5.39 -3.37 -18.16
N ASP A 21 -5.06 -2.72 -19.28
CA ASP A 21 -5.58 -1.41 -19.67
C ASP A 21 -6.82 -1.52 -20.57
N ASP A 22 -7.36 -2.73 -20.75
CA ASP A 22 -8.57 -2.95 -21.54
C ASP A 22 -9.83 -2.50 -20.78
N ASP A 23 -10.59 -1.59 -21.39
CA ASP A 23 -11.89 -1.10 -20.93
C ASP A 23 -12.90 -2.24 -20.67
N ILE A 24 -12.74 -3.40 -21.32
CA ILE A 24 -13.61 -4.57 -21.12
C ILE A 24 -13.45 -5.12 -19.70
N HIS A 25 -12.25 -5.12 -19.16
CA HIS A 25 -11.96 -5.70 -17.84
C HIS A 25 -11.90 -4.65 -16.75
N ASP A 26 -11.60 -3.40 -17.10
CA ASP A 26 -11.68 -2.25 -16.21
C ASP A 26 -10.81 -2.42 -14.94
N TYR A 27 -9.64 -3.06 -15.11
CA TYR A 27 -8.76 -3.36 -13.98
C TYR A 27 -8.20 -2.09 -13.35
N CYS A 28 -8.02 -1.02 -14.12
CA CYS A 28 -7.55 0.27 -13.59
C CYS A 28 -8.45 0.80 -12.47
N HIS A 29 -9.78 0.80 -12.66
CA HIS A 29 -10.73 1.23 -11.63
C HIS A 29 -10.86 0.18 -10.50
N LYS A 30 -10.79 -1.12 -10.82
CA LYS A 30 -10.91 -2.18 -9.81
C LYS A 30 -9.69 -2.35 -8.91
N HIS A 31 -8.51 -1.92 -9.37
CA HIS A 31 -7.24 -2.10 -8.67
C HIS A 31 -6.64 -0.76 -8.20
N GLY A 32 -7.23 0.36 -8.59
CA GLY A 32 -6.75 1.68 -8.25
C GLY A 32 -6.81 1.93 -6.74
N LEU A 33 -5.82 2.70 -6.27
CA LEU A 33 -5.73 3.14 -4.88
C LEU A 33 -5.87 4.65 -4.84
N SER A 34 -6.66 5.14 -3.90
CA SER A 34 -6.91 6.57 -3.83
C SER A 34 -5.72 7.37 -3.31
N ARG A 35 -5.71 8.67 -3.60
CA ARG A 35 -4.81 9.64 -2.96
C ARG A 35 -4.96 9.69 -1.45
N ALA A 36 -6.15 9.38 -0.94
CA ALA A 36 -6.40 9.29 0.49
C ALA A 36 -5.66 8.09 1.08
N PHE A 37 -5.67 6.93 0.40
CA PHE A 37 -4.85 5.77 0.76
C PHE A 37 -3.36 6.10 0.73
N CYS A 38 -2.87 6.72 -0.34
CA CYS A 38 -1.47 7.16 -0.44
C CYS A 38 -1.10 8.04 0.76
N SER A 39 -1.90 9.07 1.03
CA SER A 39 -1.70 10.00 2.16
C SER A 39 -1.73 9.28 3.50
N PHE A 40 -2.67 8.35 3.69
CA PHE A 40 -2.83 7.55 4.91
C PHE A 40 -1.62 6.66 5.17
N ILE A 41 -1.19 5.92 4.16
CA ILE A 41 -0.07 5.00 4.20
C ILE A 41 1.26 5.78 4.40
N TYR A 42 1.41 6.94 3.76
CA TYR A 42 2.61 7.78 3.87
C TYR A 42 2.77 8.50 5.22
N ARG A 43 1.68 8.72 5.99
CA ARG A 43 1.71 9.39 7.31
C ARG A 43 2.61 8.73 8.34
N ARG A 44 2.98 7.46 8.14
CA ARG A 44 4.02 6.77 8.92
C ARG A 44 5.31 7.57 9.03
N TYR A 45 5.67 8.35 8.00
CA TYR A 45 6.91 9.13 7.98
C TYR A 45 6.75 10.55 8.52
N LEU A 46 5.52 11.02 8.72
CA LEU A 46 5.20 12.41 9.09
C LEU A 46 4.90 12.58 10.59
N THR A 47 4.43 11.52 11.25
CA THR A 47 4.00 11.59 12.64
C THR A 47 5.08 11.07 13.58
N ARG A 48 5.30 11.76 14.72
CA ARG A 48 6.15 11.26 15.82
C ARG A 48 5.45 10.19 16.67
N TYR A 49 4.19 9.86 16.35
CA TYR A 49 3.32 8.93 17.08
C TYR A 49 3.10 7.64 16.28
N CYS A 50 2.44 6.66 16.89
CA CYS A 50 2.17 5.36 16.27
C CYS A 50 1.51 5.57 14.89
N PRO A 51 2.09 5.06 13.79
CA PRO A 51 1.52 5.22 12.44
C PRO A 51 0.05 4.76 12.35
N ASP A 52 -0.80 5.49 11.61
CA ASP A 52 -2.26 5.29 11.63
C ASP A 52 -2.68 3.83 11.31
N LEU A 53 -2.11 3.18 10.29
CA LEU A 53 -2.40 1.76 9.99
C LEU A 53 -1.94 0.80 11.10
N LYS A 54 -0.87 1.13 11.85
CA LYS A 54 -0.44 0.35 13.01
C LYS A 54 -1.48 0.39 14.11
N GLN A 55 -2.04 1.57 14.39
CA GLN A 55 -3.11 1.71 15.38
C GLN A 55 -4.34 0.89 14.97
N ILE A 56 -4.69 0.88 13.68
CA ILE A 56 -5.75 0.03 13.15
C ILE A 56 -5.43 -1.45 13.38
N GLY A 57 -4.23 -1.89 13.00
CA GLY A 57 -3.79 -3.28 13.21
C GLY A 57 -3.86 -3.70 14.68
N GLU A 58 -3.37 -2.86 15.59
CA GLU A 58 -3.44 -3.10 17.04
C GLU A 58 -4.89 -3.15 17.55
N LEU A 59 -5.75 -2.26 17.06
CA LEU A 59 -7.17 -2.20 17.42
C LEU A 59 -7.92 -3.48 17.05
N VAL A 60 -7.65 -4.04 15.87
CA VAL A 60 -8.34 -5.26 15.39
C VAL A 60 -7.56 -6.56 15.62
N GLY A 61 -6.35 -6.48 16.18
CA GLY A 61 -5.48 -7.62 16.44
C GLY A 61 -4.93 -8.27 15.16
N VAL A 62 -4.60 -7.46 14.14
CA VAL A 62 -4.05 -7.92 12.86
C VAL A 62 -2.61 -7.42 12.71
N ASP A 63 -1.70 -8.32 12.33
CA ASP A 63 -0.31 -7.95 12.02
C ASP A 63 -0.24 -7.26 10.64
N ILE A 64 -0.01 -5.95 10.66
CA ILE A 64 0.10 -5.11 9.47
C ILE A 64 1.55 -4.96 8.98
N THR A 65 2.51 -5.64 9.61
CA THR A 65 3.93 -5.62 9.21
C THR A 65 4.14 -5.95 7.73
N PRO A 66 3.48 -6.97 7.13
CA PRO A 66 3.66 -7.28 5.70
C PRO A 66 3.33 -6.12 4.78
N ILE A 67 2.24 -5.39 5.06
CA ILE A 67 1.82 -4.21 4.29
C ILE A 67 2.86 -3.09 4.45
N TYR A 68 3.41 -2.94 5.65
CA TYR A 68 4.38 -1.89 5.93
C TYR A 68 5.75 -2.11 5.32
N LEU A 69 6.15 -3.36 5.11
CA LEU A 69 7.40 -3.67 4.43
C LEU A 69 7.34 -3.25 2.96
N MET A 70 6.15 -3.20 2.34
CA MET A 70 5.98 -2.80 0.93
C MET A 70 6.48 -1.38 0.64
N HIS A 71 6.62 -0.50 1.64
CA HIS A 71 7.15 0.85 1.44
C HIS A 71 8.65 0.91 1.13
N GLY A 72 9.43 -0.01 1.70
CA GLY A 72 10.87 0.16 1.76
C GLY A 72 11.60 -0.44 0.57
N TYR A 73 10.89 -0.90 -0.47
CA TYR A 73 11.54 -1.48 -1.62
C TYR A 73 12.44 -0.44 -2.29
N PRO A 74 13.75 -0.72 -2.42
CA PRO A 74 14.70 0.22 -2.97
C PRO A 74 14.57 0.22 -4.50
N ALA A 75 13.67 1.05 -5.01
CA ALA A 75 13.51 1.26 -6.45
C ALA A 75 14.84 1.73 -7.07
N ASP A 76 15.16 1.23 -8.26
CA ASP A 76 16.50 1.40 -8.84
C ASP A 76 16.87 2.88 -9.06
N VAL A 77 15.90 3.73 -9.42
CA VAL A 77 16.10 5.19 -9.56
C VAL A 77 16.50 5.86 -8.23
N VAL A 78 15.90 5.43 -7.12
CA VAL A 78 16.22 5.93 -5.77
C VAL A 78 17.59 5.43 -5.35
N LEU A 79 17.87 4.15 -5.62
CA LEU A 79 19.16 3.53 -5.32
C LEU A 79 20.30 4.18 -6.10
N GLU A 80 20.12 4.43 -7.39
CA GLU A 80 21.09 5.13 -8.24
C GLU A 80 21.37 6.55 -7.71
N SER A 81 20.31 7.27 -7.35
CA SER A 81 20.43 8.61 -6.78
C SER A 81 21.23 8.59 -5.48
N ALA A 82 20.96 7.63 -4.59
CA ALA A 82 21.69 7.44 -3.34
C ALA A 82 23.18 7.09 -3.57
N ILE A 83 23.48 6.23 -4.53
CA ILE A 83 24.86 5.85 -4.88
C ILE A 83 25.63 7.04 -5.48
N LYS A 84 24.98 7.87 -6.31
CA LYS A 84 25.58 9.05 -6.94
C LYS A 84 26.02 10.09 -5.91
N VAL A 85 25.28 10.26 -4.82
CA VAL A 85 25.58 11.26 -3.77
C VAL A 85 26.49 10.73 -2.65
N ALA A 86 26.74 9.42 -2.58
CA ALA A 86 27.62 8.82 -1.60
C ALA A 86 29.07 9.32 -1.76
N GLN A 87 29.67 9.71 -0.63
CA GLN A 87 30.98 10.37 -0.57
C GLN A 87 32.15 9.38 -0.54
N THR A 88 31.91 8.16 -0.05
CA THR A 88 32.95 7.13 0.08
C THR A 88 32.54 5.81 -0.57
N GLN A 89 33.52 4.95 -0.82
CA GLN A 89 33.25 3.60 -1.34
C GLN A 89 32.53 2.74 -0.30
N GLU A 90 32.85 2.91 0.98
CA GLU A 90 32.20 2.20 2.10
C GLU A 90 30.71 2.56 2.18
N GLU A 91 30.36 3.84 1.99
CA GLU A 91 28.97 4.30 1.98
C GLU A 91 28.19 3.69 0.80
N ARG A 92 28.80 3.65 -0.39
CA ARG A 92 28.21 2.99 -1.56
C ARG A 92 27.95 1.50 -1.32
N GLN A 93 28.92 0.79 -0.76
CA GLN A 93 28.78 -0.64 -0.45
C GLN A 93 27.69 -0.87 0.61
N LYS A 94 27.59 -0.01 1.62
CA LYS A 94 26.53 -0.07 2.62
C LYS A 94 25.15 0.12 1.99
N ILE A 95 24.97 1.12 1.12
CA ILE A 95 23.71 1.38 0.41
C ILE A 95 23.27 0.15 -0.40
N LEU A 96 24.19 -0.45 -1.17
CA LEU A 96 23.92 -1.65 -1.96
C LEU A 96 23.57 -2.85 -1.09
N HIS A 97 24.32 -3.07 -0.01
CA HIS A 97 24.08 -4.16 0.93
C HIS A 97 22.72 -4.02 1.62
N ASP A 98 22.39 -2.83 2.11
CA ASP A 98 21.11 -2.55 2.78
C ASP A 98 19.93 -2.71 1.81
N ALA A 99 20.09 -2.27 0.56
CA ALA A 99 19.10 -2.46 -0.50
C ALA A 99 18.85 -3.94 -0.81
N GLU A 100 19.91 -4.72 -1.00
CA GLU A 100 19.83 -6.16 -1.27
C GLU A 100 19.19 -6.91 -0.09
N ALA A 101 19.59 -6.57 1.14
CA ALA A 101 18.99 -7.15 2.34
C ALA A 101 17.49 -6.83 2.45
N TYR A 102 17.06 -5.66 2.00
CA TYR A 102 15.65 -5.29 1.99
C TYR A 102 14.86 -6.01 0.88
N LYS A 103 15.42 -6.12 -0.34
CA LYS A 103 14.82 -6.88 -1.44
C LYS A 103 14.55 -8.33 -1.01
N LYS A 104 15.52 -8.98 -0.35
CA LYS A 104 15.38 -10.34 0.21
C LYS A 104 14.31 -10.46 1.29
N LYS A 105 14.11 -9.42 2.12
CA LYS A 105 13.04 -9.43 3.14
C LYS A 105 11.64 -9.40 2.53
N LEU A 106 11.50 -8.82 1.34
CA LEU A 106 10.23 -8.74 0.62
C LEU A 106 10.01 -9.92 -0.33
N GLU A 107 11.02 -10.72 -0.61
CA GLU A 107 10.94 -11.82 -1.55
C GLU A 107 9.83 -12.80 -1.17
N GLY A 108 8.90 -13.04 -2.10
CA GLY A 108 7.78 -13.96 -1.89
C GLY A 108 6.69 -13.43 -0.95
N ASN A 109 6.64 -12.12 -0.67
CA ASN A 109 5.72 -11.56 0.32
C ASN A 109 4.23 -11.54 -0.09
N ILE A 110 3.88 -11.81 -1.35
CA ILE A 110 2.52 -11.56 -1.87
C ILE A 110 1.43 -12.25 -1.03
N ASP A 111 1.65 -13.50 -0.63
CA ASP A 111 0.70 -14.28 0.16
C ASP A 111 0.52 -13.73 1.58
N LEU A 112 1.61 -13.26 2.20
CA LEU A 112 1.57 -12.63 3.52
C LEU A 112 0.79 -11.32 3.48
N VAL A 113 0.95 -10.54 2.41
CA VAL A 113 0.22 -9.28 2.22
C VAL A 113 -1.26 -9.56 1.96
N ILE A 114 -1.61 -10.53 1.11
CA ILE A 114 -3.01 -10.92 0.86
C ILE A 114 -3.70 -11.38 2.15
N ALA A 115 -3.01 -12.19 2.97
CA ALA A 115 -3.53 -12.65 4.25
C ALA A 115 -3.78 -11.47 5.21
N ALA A 116 -2.79 -10.59 5.38
CA ALA A 116 -2.93 -9.41 6.26
C ALA A 116 -4.08 -8.50 5.84
N ILE A 117 -4.25 -8.24 4.53
CA ILE A 117 -5.35 -7.41 4.03
C ILE A 117 -6.69 -8.11 4.19
N SER A 118 -6.76 -9.41 3.94
CA SER A 118 -7.99 -10.19 4.12
C SER A 118 -8.45 -10.17 5.57
N ASP A 119 -7.52 -10.32 6.51
CA ASP A 119 -7.80 -10.26 7.94
C ASP A 119 -8.24 -8.85 8.37
N LEU A 120 -7.59 -7.79 7.86
CA LEU A 120 -8.02 -6.41 8.09
C LEU A 120 -9.45 -6.20 7.61
N ILE A 121 -9.78 -6.57 6.37
CA ILE A 121 -11.13 -6.43 5.81
C ILE A 121 -12.14 -7.18 6.68
N ALA A 122 -11.86 -8.44 7.02
CA ALA A 122 -12.76 -9.28 7.80
C ALA A 122 -13.00 -8.75 9.22
N LYS A 123 -12.01 -8.12 9.86
CA LYS A 123 -12.17 -7.56 11.20
C LYS A 123 -12.82 -6.18 11.19
N LEU A 124 -12.48 -5.34 10.21
CA LEU A 124 -13.00 -3.98 10.09
C LEU A 124 -14.47 -3.95 9.62
N SER A 125 -14.90 -4.93 8.84
CA SER A 125 -16.32 -5.08 8.43
C SER A 125 -17.27 -5.25 9.61
N ALA A 126 -16.79 -5.79 10.73
CA ALA A 126 -17.58 -5.96 11.96
C ALA A 126 -17.73 -4.64 12.76
N ILE A 127 -16.99 -3.59 12.40
CA ILE A 127 -16.99 -2.30 13.08
C ILE A 127 -17.91 -1.34 12.34
N LYS A 128 -19.03 -0.97 12.98
CA LYS A 128 -20.03 -0.06 12.39
C LYS A 128 -19.57 1.39 12.28
N ASP A 129 -18.81 1.88 13.26
CA ASP A 129 -18.39 3.27 13.34
C ASP A 129 -16.86 3.35 13.56
N LEU A 130 -16.12 3.00 12.50
CA LEU A 130 -14.67 3.07 12.49
C LEU A 130 -14.14 4.50 12.77
N PRO A 131 -14.71 5.58 12.20
CA PRO A 131 -14.25 6.95 12.48
C PRO A 131 -14.26 7.32 13.97
N SER A 132 -15.25 6.86 14.74
CA SER A 132 -15.37 7.20 16.17
C SER A 132 -14.33 6.51 17.07
N ILE A 133 -13.74 5.41 16.62
CA ILE A 133 -12.83 4.58 17.43
C ILE A 133 -11.36 4.75 17.05
N LEU A 134 -11.07 5.35 15.89
CA LEU A 134 -9.68 5.62 15.48
C LEU A 134 -9.10 6.75 16.34
N PRO A 135 -8.11 6.48 17.21
CA PRO A 135 -7.53 7.51 18.04
C PRO A 135 -6.76 8.50 17.16
N GLN A 136 -7.06 9.79 17.24
CA GLN A 136 -6.18 10.87 16.77
C GLN A 136 -5.77 10.85 15.28
N ILE A 137 -6.55 10.27 14.37
CA ILE A 137 -6.41 10.64 12.95
C ILE A 137 -7.04 12.01 12.80
N ASP A 138 -6.24 13.06 13.09
CA ASP A 138 -6.58 14.48 13.09
C ASP A 138 -8.03 14.75 12.65
N SER A 139 -8.94 14.62 13.61
CA SER A 139 -10.39 14.61 13.44
C SER A 139 -10.95 15.94 12.94
N PHE A 140 -10.07 16.86 12.54
CA PHE A 140 -10.34 18.23 12.15
C PHE A 140 -10.47 18.44 10.64
N SER A 141 -10.07 17.49 9.78
CA SER A 141 -10.43 17.57 8.35
C SER A 141 -11.54 16.58 8.04
N GLY A 142 -12.75 17.07 7.73
CA GLY A 142 -13.92 16.24 7.38
C GLY A 142 -13.68 15.18 6.29
N GLY A 143 -12.57 15.26 5.54
CA GLY A 143 -12.12 14.24 4.61
C GLY A 143 -11.80 12.87 5.23
N TRP A 144 -11.25 12.79 6.45
CA TRP A 144 -10.92 11.49 7.07
C TRP A 144 -12.15 10.78 7.62
N ALA A 145 -13.10 11.52 8.19
CA ALA A 145 -14.38 10.94 8.61
C ALA A 145 -15.11 10.33 7.40
N PHE A 146 -15.11 11.02 6.26
CA PHE A 146 -15.63 10.44 5.02
C PHE A 146 -14.84 9.20 4.58
N TYR A 147 -13.50 9.28 4.57
CA TYR A 147 -12.63 8.19 4.14
C TYR A 147 -12.80 6.90 4.95
N PHE A 148 -13.05 6.98 6.26
CA PHE A 148 -13.25 5.80 7.11
C PHE A 148 -14.72 5.38 7.26
N SER A 149 -15.66 6.07 6.62
CA SER A 149 -17.09 5.77 6.73
C SER A 149 -17.59 4.76 5.69
N ASP A 150 -18.64 4.03 6.06
CA ASP A 150 -19.31 3.00 5.24
C ASP A 150 -18.34 1.97 4.66
N PHE A 151 -17.53 1.35 5.52
CA PHE A 151 -16.43 0.46 5.13
C PHE A 151 -16.83 -0.62 4.10
N GLU A 152 -18.05 -1.17 4.18
CA GLU A 152 -18.57 -2.20 3.28
C GLU A 152 -19.08 -1.68 1.92
N ILE A 153 -19.18 -0.36 1.74
CA ILE A 153 -19.75 0.26 0.54
C ILE A 153 -18.63 0.91 -0.27
N ASP A 154 -18.48 0.52 -1.54
CA ASP A 154 -17.60 1.21 -2.48
C ASP A 154 -18.21 2.57 -2.85
N LYS A 155 -17.44 3.65 -2.67
CA LYS A 155 -17.90 5.04 -2.80
C LYS A 155 -17.28 5.78 -3.98
N GLY A 156 -16.03 5.45 -4.29
CA GLY A 156 -15.24 6.04 -5.33
C GLY A 156 -15.36 5.30 -6.65
N ASP A 157 -14.76 5.89 -7.67
CA ASP A 157 -14.65 5.28 -9.00
C ASP A 157 -13.47 4.30 -9.11
N GLY A 158 -12.72 4.05 -8.03
CA GLY A 158 -11.52 3.22 -8.05
C GLY A 158 -10.22 4.01 -7.90
N TYR A 159 -10.24 5.33 -8.08
CA TYR A 159 -9.07 6.19 -7.90
C TYR A 159 -9.40 7.49 -7.15
N ILE A 160 -10.59 8.03 -7.39
CA ILE A 160 -11.12 9.24 -6.77
C ILE A 160 -12.18 8.86 -5.75
N ALA A 161 -12.08 9.45 -4.57
CA ALA A 161 -13.07 9.34 -3.49
C ALA A 161 -13.33 7.92 -2.97
N ASN A 162 -12.42 6.96 -3.20
CA ASN A 162 -12.48 5.68 -2.50
C ASN A 162 -12.49 5.92 -0.99
N ASN A 163 -13.22 5.09 -0.26
CA ASN A 163 -13.06 4.96 1.18
C ASN A 163 -12.00 3.90 1.50
N PHE A 164 -11.64 3.79 2.78
CA PHE A 164 -10.63 2.85 3.23
C PHE A 164 -10.96 1.39 2.92
N GLY A 165 -12.24 1.01 3.04
CA GLY A 165 -12.68 -0.35 2.71
C GLY A 165 -12.51 -0.68 1.23
N GLN A 166 -12.87 0.25 0.33
CA GLN A 166 -12.69 0.09 -1.10
C GLN A 166 -11.20 0.00 -1.46
N ASP A 167 -10.34 0.85 -0.89
CA ASP A 167 -8.90 0.77 -1.14
C ASP A 167 -8.30 -0.58 -0.70
N LEU A 168 -8.74 -1.15 0.43
CA LEU A 168 -8.30 -2.49 0.85
C LEU A 168 -8.81 -3.58 -0.08
N ARG A 169 -10.06 -3.51 -0.54
CA ARG A 169 -10.63 -4.46 -1.52
C ARG A 169 -9.94 -4.36 -2.88
N ASN A 170 -9.66 -3.15 -3.35
CA ASN A 170 -8.93 -2.90 -4.59
C ASN A 170 -7.50 -3.43 -4.50
N LEU A 171 -6.81 -3.15 -3.38
CA LEU A 171 -5.47 -3.69 -3.13
C LEU A 171 -5.48 -5.22 -3.12
N LYS A 172 -6.41 -5.84 -2.40
CA LYS A 172 -6.56 -7.30 -2.39
C LYS A 172 -6.78 -7.86 -3.80
N SER A 173 -7.71 -7.26 -4.55
CA SER A 173 -8.05 -7.69 -5.91
C SER A 173 -6.83 -7.60 -6.84
N PHE A 174 -6.06 -6.51 -6.75
CA PHE A 174 -4.80 -6.38 -7.48
C PHE A 174 -3.81 -7.48 -7.12
N LEU A 175 -3.62 -7.76 -5.83
CA LEU A 175 -2.65 -8.76 -5.39
C LEU A 175 -3.03 -10.17 -5.84
N GLU A 176 -4.31 -10.52 -5.78
CA GLU A 176 -4.81 -11.79 -6.30
C GLU A 176 -4.62 -11.88 -7.82
N PHE A 177 -4.90 -10.79 -8.54
CA PHE A 177 -4.64 -10.69 -9.98
C PHE A 177 -3.14 -10.85 -10.31
N ALA A 178 -2.26 -10.13 -9.62
CA ALA A 178 -0.82 -10.20 -9.81
C ALA A 178 -0.29 -11.61 -9.52
N LYS A 179 -0.80 -12.26 -8.48
CA LYS A 179 -0.48 -13.65 -8.16
C LYS A 179 -0.89 -14.61 -9.29
N ASN A 180 -2.07 -14.41 -9.88
CA ASN A 180 -2.53 -15.21 -11.03
C ASN A 180 -1.66 -14.98 -12.29
N LYS A 181 -0.96 -13.86 -12.35
CA LYS A 181 0.08 -13.53 -13.35
C LYS A 181 1.50 -13.93 -12.90
N ASN A 182 1.61 -14.86 -11.94
CA ASN A 182 2.86 -15.41 -11.41
C ASN A 182 3.77 -14.40 -10.67
N ALA A 183 3.26 -13.24 -10.25
CA ALA A 183 4.00 -12.38 -9.34
C ALA A 183 4.09 -13.04 -7.96
N THR A 184 5.26 -12.95 -7.34
CA THR A 184 5.52 -13.51 -6.00
C THR A 184 5.89 -12.43 -4.98
N THR A 185 6.38 -11.29 -5.46
CA THR A 185 6.88 -10.19 -4.63
C THR A 185 6.19 -8.90 -5.05
N VAL A 186 5.72 -8.11 -4.08
CA VAL A 186 4.97 -6.86 -4.29
C VAL A 186 5.45 -5.75 -3.37
N TRP A 187 5.41 -4.51 -3.86
CA TRP A 187 5.77 -3.30 -3.11
C TRP A 187 5.01 -2.07 -3.59
N PHE A 188 5.04 -0.99 -2.81
CA PHE A 188 4.45 0.29 -3.20
C PHE A 188 5.40 1.10 -4.08
N ARG A 189 4.84 1.73 -5.11
CA ARG A 189 5.52 2.71 -5.97
C ARG A 189 4.77 4.03 -5.90
N TYR A 190 5.50 5.11 -5.61
CA TYR A 190 4.95 6.46 -5.48
C TYR A 190 5.31 7.30 -6.71
N GLY A 191 4.38 8.14 -7.18
CA GLY A 191 4.53 8.95 -8.39
C GLY A 191 3.82 10.30 -8.32
#